data_AF-A0AA88H306-F1
#
_entry.id   AF-A0AA88H306-F1
#
_cell.length_a   1.000
_cell.length_b   1.000
_cell.length_c   1.000
_cell.angle_alpha   90.00
_cell.angle_beta   90.00
_cell.angle_gamma   90.00
#
_symmetry.space_group_name_H-M   'P 1'
#
loop_
_entity.id
_entity.type
_entity.pdbx_description
1 polymer ?
#
loop_
_entity_poly.entity_id
_entity_poly.type
_entity_poly.pdbx_seq_one_letter_code
_entity_poly.pdbx_strand_id
1 'polypeptide(L)'
;MRTLDKFRIDIAGLSETKLTGFGTLNSETYHILYSGLETKKEAGVGMALSSRAKKCLVDWEPINKRIFRARFATSQAKLTVIVVYAPTNDTVDQTKDDFYRVLSNVVAEAHRHDIVTLCGDFNAKVGSDASYAPAILGRHALGEINDNGI
;
A
#
# COMPACT_ATOMS: atom_id res chain seq x y z
N MET A 1 16.90 0.18 7.17
CA MET A 1 15.80 0.68 8.04
C MET A 1 16.16 1.91 8.87
N ARG A 2 17.43 2.29 8.95
CA ARG A 2 17.93 3.53 9.58
C ARG A 2 17.15 4.81 9.24
N THR A 3 16.62 4.94 8.01
CA THR A 3 15.78 6.08 7.62
C THR A 3 14.43 6.08 8.33
N LEU A 4 13.75 4.93 8.43
CA LEU A 4 12.47 4.81 9.15
C LEU A 4 12.65 5.11 10.64
N ASP A 5 13.74 4.60 11.24
CA ASP A 5 14.12 4.91 12.63
C ASP A 5 14.34 6.41 12.84
N LYS A 6 15.03 7.08 11.92
CA LYS A 6 15.28 8.52 11.99
C LYS A 6 13.98 9.34 12.07
N PHE A 7 12.96 8.92 11.33
CA PHE A 7 11.65 9.59 11.32
C PHE A 7 10.65 8.99 12.32
N ARG A 8 11.05 7.98 13.09
CA ARG A 8 10.21 7.29 14.09
C ARG A 8 8.89 6.78 13.49
N ILE A 9 8.97 6.19 12.30
CA ILE A 9 7.80 5.66 11.59
C ILE A 9 7.33 4.37 12.26
N ASP A 10 6.05 4.27 12.63
CA ASP A 10 5.51 3.02 13.19
C ASP A 10 5.10 2.01 12.13
N ILE A 11 4.50 2.50 11.05
CA ILE A 11 3.98 1.71 9.94
C ILE A 11 4.45 2.36 8.64
N ALA A 12 5.17 1.60 7.82
CA ALA A 12 5.55 2.03 6.48
C ALA A 12 5.09 0.99 5.45
N GLY A 13 4.30 1.41 4.48
CA GLY A 13 3.99 0.60 3.29
C GLY A 13 5.23 0.51 2.39
N LEU A 14 5.51 -0.68 1.90
CA LEU A 14 6.62 -0.97 1.01
C LEU A 14 6.09 -1.45 -0.34
N SER A 15 6.57 -0.85 -1.43
CA SER A 15 6.39 -1.32 -2.80
C SER A 15 7.72 -1.78 -3.37
N GLU A 16 7.68 -2.58 -4.45
CA GLU A 16 8.85 -3.16 -5.12
C GLU A 16 9.82 -3.91 -4.20
N THR A 17 9.28 -4.69 -3.25
CA THR A 17 10.11 -5.44 -2.30
C THR A 17 11.01 -6.47 -2.98
N LYS A 18 10.61 -6.97 -4.16
CA LYS A 18 11.32 -8.01 -4.95
C LYS A 18 11.62 -9.28 -4.14
N LEU A 19 10.83 -9.53 -3.10
CA LEU A 19 10.85 -10.74 -2.29
C LEU A 19 9.96 -11.81 -2.92
N THR A 20 10.35 -13.08 -2.82
CA THR A 20 9.57 -14.20 -3.32
C THR A 20 8.69 -14.83 -2.24
N GLY A 21 7.50 -15.28 -2.63
CA GLY A 21 6.48 -15.82 -1.73
C GLY A 21 5.90 -14.76 -0.80
N PHE A 22 5.37 -15.19 0.34
CA PHE A 22 4.87 -14.30 1.39
C PHE A 22 5.38 -14.74 2.75
N GLY A 23 5.48 -13.82 3.69
CA GLY A 23 5.92 -14.14 5.03
C GLY A 23 6.37 -12.94 5.83
N THR A 24 7.22 -13.22 6.83
CA THR A 24 7.75 -12.20 7.72
C THR A 24 9.27 -12.24 7.78
N LEU A 25 9.90 -11.07 7.85
CA LEU A 25 11.33 -10.91 8.10
C LEU A 25 11.52 -10.04 9.35
N ASN A 26 12.58 -10.31 10.10
CA ASN A 26 12.99 -9.43 11.19
C ASN A 26 14.24 -8.67 10.76
N SER A 27 14.19 -7.35 10.87
CA SER A 27 15.37 -6.50 10.90
C SER A 27 15.76 -6.24 12.36
N GLU A 28 16.88 -5.53 12.58
CA GLU A 28 17.31 -5.10 13.91
C GLU A 28 16.25 -4.22 14.60
N THR A 29 15.53 -3.38 13.85
CA THR A 29 14.62 -2.37 14.42
C THR A 29 13.16 -2.49 14.01
N TYR A 30 12.85 -3.23 12.93
CA TYR A 30 11.46 -3.43 12.44
C TYR A 30 11.17 -4.88 12.12
N HIS A 31 9.88 -5.19 12.17
CA HIS A 31 9.31 -6.41 11.64
C HIS A 31 8.69 -6.14 10.27
N ILE A 32 9.08 -6.89 9.26
CA ILE A 32 8.61 -6.73 7.88
C ILE A 32 7.63 -7.85 7.58
N LEU A 33 6.44 -7.49 7.12
CA LEU A 33 5.49 -8.40 6.48
C LEU A 33 5.61 -8.18 4.97
N TYR A 34 5.55 -9.24 4.16
CA TYR A 34 5.69 -9.09 2.72
C TYR A 34 4.86 -10.11 1.93
N SER A 35 4.55 -9.72 0.70
CA SER A 35 3.93 -10.55 -0.34
C SER A 35 4.59 -10.26 -1.68
N GLY A 36 4.97 -11.30 -2.39
CA GLY A 36 5.52 -11.25 -3.74
C GLY A 36 5.16 -12.51 -4.52
N LEU A 37 5.84 -12.72 -5.65
CA LEU A 37 5.62 -13.93 -6.45
C LEU A 37 6.40 -15.12 -5.92
N GLU A 38 5.87 -16.32 -6.05
CA GLU A 38 6.54 -17.55 -5.59
C GLU A 38 7.95 -17.74 -6.18
N THR A 39 8.13 -17.47 -7.47
CA THR A 39 9.34 -17.87 -8.20
C THR A 39 10.14 -16.70 -8.77
N LYS A 40 9.56 -15.49 -8.83
CA LYS A 40 10.18 -14.33 -9.48
C LYS A 40 10.37 -13.18 -8.51
N LYS A 41 11.54 -12.55 -8.58
CA LYS A 41 11.88 -11.33 -7.82
C LYS A 41 11.43 -10.06 -8.55
N GLU A 42 10.14 -9.99 -8.86
CA GLU A 42 9.49 -8.83 -9.48
C GLU A 42 8.33 -8.33 -8.61
N ALA A 43 7.96 -7.06 -8.76
CA ALA A 43 6.91 -6.42 -7.97
C ALA A 43 7.17 -6.61 -6.46
N GLY A 44 6.12 -6.97 -5.72
CA GLY A 44 6.17 -7.22 -4.30
C GLY A 44 5.72 -6.00 -3.50
N VAL A 45 4.95 -6.29 -2.47
CA VAL A 45 4.44 -5.32 -1.51
C VAL A 45 4.72 -5.82 -0.10
N GLY A 46 4.67 -4.92 0.87
CA GLY A 46 4.85 -5.29 2.26
C GLY A 46 4.65 -4.13 3.19
N MET A 47 4.97 -4.37 4.46
CA MET A 47 4.83 -3.39 5.51
C MET A 47 5.96 -3.56 6.52
N ALA A 48 6.66 -2.47 6.81
CA ALA A 48 7.58 -2.41 7.92
C ALA A 48 6.87 -1.88 9.17
N LEU A 49 6.99 -2.61 10.27
CA LEU A 49 6.35 -2.34 11.55
C LEU A 49 7.38 -2.12 12.64
N SER A 50 7.24 -1.02 13.37
CA SER A 50 7.97 -0.84 14.63
C SER A 50 7.54 -1.91 15.63
N SER A 51 8.34 -2.14 16.67
CA SER A 51 7.98 -3.03 17.77
C SER A 51 6.64 -2.67 18.43
N ARG A 52 6.24 -1.39 18.40
CA ARG A 52 4.94 -0.92 18.89
C ARG A 52 3.82 -1.33 17.93
N ALA A 53 3.95 -1.02 16.64
CA ALA A 53 2.94 -1.36 15.65
C ALA A 53 2.71 -2.87 15.56
N LYS A 54 3.79 -3.67 15.65
CA LYS A 54 3.70 -5.13 15.66
C LYS A 54 2.84 -5.65 16.82
N LYS A 55 2.93 -5.07 18.02
CA LYS A 55 2.11 -5.48 19.17
C LYS A 55 0.61 -5.16 18.98
N CYS A 56 0.32 -4.17 18.13
CA CYS A 56 -1.04 -3.79 17.78
C CYS A 56 -1.59 -4.57 16.58
N LEU A 57 -0.76 -5.35 15.87
CA LEU A 57 -1.18 -6.11 14.70
C LEU A 57 -2.18 -7.19 15.11
N VAL A 58 -3.37 -7.15 14.52
CA VAL A 58 -4.46 -8.12 14.75
C VAL A 58 -4.37 -9.24 13.73
N ASP A 59 -4.31 -8.89 12.46
CA ASP A 59 -4.18 -9.81 11.34
C ASP A 59 -3.49 -9.09 10.16
N TRP A 60 -3.04 -9.89 9.20
CA TRP A 60 -2.56 -9.41 7.91
C TRP A 60 -2.79 -10.46 6.84
N GLU A 61 -2.92 -10.01 5.61
CA GLU A 61 -3.24 -10.85 4.47
C GLU A 61 -2.48 -10.41 3.21
N PRO A 62 -1.71 -11.33 2.59
CA PRO A 62 -1.10 -11.11 1.30
C PRO A 62 -2.12 -11.37 0.18
N ILE A 63 -2.85 -10.34 -0.25
CA ILE A 63 -3.90 -10.48 -1.28
C ILE A 63 -3.29 -10.95 -2.62
N ASN A 64 -2.21 -10.29 -3.06
CA ASN A 64 -1.39 -10.70 -4.20
C ASN A 64 -0.05 -9.93 -4.21
N LYS A 65 0.76 -10.13 -5.26
CA LYS A 65 2.08 -9.48 -5.43
C LYS A 65 2.07 -7.93 -5.46
N ARG A 66 0.88 -7.30 -5.54
CA ARG A 66 0.67 -5.86 -5.68
C ARG A 66 -0.27 -5.27 -4.62
N ILE A 67 -0.96 -6.08 -3.82
CA ILE A 67 -1.92 -5.62 -2.80
C ILE A 67 -1.69 -6.41 -1.52
N PHE A 68 -1.53 -5.68 -0.42
CA PHE A 68 -1.29 -6.23 0.90
C PHE A 68 -2.18 -5.52 1.92
N ARG A 69 -2.82 -6.27 2.82
CA ARG A 69 -3.71 -5.72 3.87
C ARG A 69 -3.19 -6.09 5.25
N ALA A 70 -3.22 -5.15 6.18
CA ALA A 70 -2.97 -5.43 7.60
C ALA A 70 -3.91 -4.62 8.49
N ARG A 71 -4.33 -5.23 9.59
CA ARG A 71 -5.23 -4.62 10.56
C ARG A 71 -4.57 -4.45 11.91
N PHE A 72 -4.82 -3.31 12.54
CA PHE A 72 -4.24 -2.94 13.82
C PHE A 72 -5.32 -2.54 14.82
N ALA A 73 -5.17 -2.97 16.07
CA ALA A 73 -5.94 -2.47 17.19
C ALA A 73 -5.19 -1.29 17.84
N THR A 74 -5.70 -0.08 17.63
CA THR A 74 -5.21 1.11 18.34
C THR A 74 -6.08 1.37 19.57
N SER A 75 -5.67 2.31 20.42
CA SER A 75 -6.43 2.69 21.62
C SER A 75 -7.78 3.36 21.33
N GLN A 76 -7.95 3.95 20.14
CA GLN A 76 -9.16 4.71 19.79
C GLN A 76 -10.04 3.99 18.78
N ALA A 77 -9.43 3.33 17.80
CA ALA A 77 -10.14 2.63 16.74
C ALA A 77 -9.30 1.48 16.17
N LYS A 78 -9.92 0.61 15.39
CA LYS A 78 -9.16 -0.32 14.55
C LYS A 78 -8.76 0.40 13.26
N LEU A 79 -7.55 0.11 12.79
CA LEU A 79 -6.97 0.67 11.58
C LEU A 79 -6.73 -0.46 10.60
N THR A 80 -7.32 -0.38 9.41
CA THR A 80 -6.99 -1.24 8.28
C THR A 80 -6.09 -0.48 7.32
N VAL A 81 -4.86 -0.94 7.15
CA VAL A 81 -3.89 -0.37 6.20
C VAL A 81 -3.77 -1.29 5.00
N ILE A 82 -3.98 -0.73 3.81
CA ILE A 82 -3.84 -1.42 2.53
C ILE A 82 -2.65 -0.79 1.80
N VAL A 83 -1.66 -1.61 1.46
CA VAL A 83 -0.47 -1.20 0.70
C VAL A 83 -0.64 -1.68 -0.73
N VAL A 84 -0.43 -0.77 -1.68
CA VAL A 84 -0.55 -1.05 -3.11
C VAL A 84 0.72 -0.77 -3.90
N TYR A 85 0.88 -1.51 -4.98
CA TYR A 85 1.80 -1.22 -6.07
C TYR A 85 1.06 -1.40 -7.41
N ALA A 86 0.43 -0.33 -7.88
CA ALA A 86 -0.37 -0.35 -9.10
C ALA A 86 0.47 -0.69 -10.35
N PRO A 87 -0.14 -1.27 -11.39
CA PRO A 87 0.52 -1.43 -12.68
C PRO A 87 0.96 -0.09 -13.28
N THR A 88 2.02 -0.10 -14.09
CA THR A 88 2.46 1.09 -14.83
C THR A 88 1.47 1.44 -15.94
N ASN A 89 1.54 2.68 -16.43
CA ASN A 89 0.64 3.16 -17.48
C ASN A 89 0.70 2.33 -18.78
N ASP A 90 1.88 1.77 -19.10
CA ASP A 90 2.10 0.99 -20.31
C ASP A 90 1.60 -0.46 -20.20
N THR A 91 1.02 -0.84 -19.05
CA THR A 91 0.42 -2.16 -18.87
C THR A 91 -0.91 -2.22 -19.60
N VAL A 92 -1.23 -3.37 -20.22
CA VAL A 92 -2.53 -3.60 -20.87
C VAL A 92 -3.71 -3.34 -19.94
N ASP A 93 -4.77 -2.73 -20.48
CA ASP A 93 -5.90 -2.22 -19.69
C ASP A 93 -6.56 -3.30 -18.84
N GLN A 94 -6.68 -4.53 -19.36
CA GLN A 94 -7.23 -5.66 -18.61
C GLN A 94 -6.51 -5.89 -17.27
N THR A 95 -5.19 -5.70 -17.22
CA THR A 95 -4.42 -5.85 -15.98
C THR A 95 -4.65 -4.69 -15.01
N LYS A 96 -4.85 -3.47 -15.53
CA LYS A 96 -5.23 -2.30 -14.72
C LYS A 96 -6.63 -2.51 -14.13
N ASP A 97 -7.59 -2.90 -14.97
CA ASP A 97 -8.98 -3.16 -14.57
C ASP A 97 -9.08 -4.26 -13.53
N ASP A 98 -8.36 -5.38 -13.73
CA ASP A 98 -8.31 -6.47 -12.77
C ASP A 98 -7.70 -6.00 -11.44
N PHE A 99 -6.65 -5.18 -11.48
CA PHE A 99 -6.03 -4.62 -10.28
C PHE A 99 -7.01 -3.71 -9.51
N TYR A 100 -7.66 -2.75 -10.19
CA TYR A 100 -8.60 -1.84 -9.53
C TYR A 100 -9.87 -2.55 -9.05
N ARG A 101 -10.34 -3.57 -9.76
CA ARG A 101 -11.44 -4.44 -9.31
C ARG A 101 -11.09 -5.15 -8.01
N VAL A 102 -9.92 -5.79 -7.95
CA VAL A 102 -9.46 -6.47 -6.73
C VAL A 102 -9.27 -5.46 -5.60
N LEU A 103 -8.66 -4.31 -5.87
CA LEU A 103 -8.47 -3.26 -4.86
C LEU A 103 -9.80 -2.76 -4.29
N SER A 104 -10.79 -2.51 -5.15
CA SER A 104 -12.13 -2.10 -4.73
C SER A 104 -12.77 -3.13 -3.80
N ASN A 105 -12.63 -4.43 -4.11
CA ASN A 105 -13.14 -5.49 -3.25
C ASN A 105 -12.43 -5.52 -1.89
N VAL A 106 -11.10 -5.40 -1.87
CA VAL A 106 -10.32 -5.38 -0.60
C VAL A 106 -10.73 -4.21 0.30
N VAL A 107 -11.00 -3.04 -0.29
CA VAL A 107 -11.51 -1.87 0.43
C VAL A 107 -12.94 -2.10 0.93
N ALA A 108 -13.82 -2.68 0.10
CA ALA A 108 -15.20 -2.97 0.48
C ALA A 108 -15.33 -4.05 1.57
N GLU A 109 -14.41 -5.01 1.60
CA GLU A 109 -14.30 -6.05 2.61
C GLU A 109 -13.67 -5.56 3.92
N ALA A 110 -13.07 -4.36 3.94
CA ALA A 110 -12.56 -3.80 5.17
C ALA A 110 -13.70 -3.62 6.18
N HIS A 111 -13.40 -3.83 7.46
CA HIS A 111 -14.42 -3.76 8.50
C HIS A 111 -15.04 -2.36 8.57
N ARG A 112 -16.37 -2.28 8.60
CA ARG A 112 -17.17 -1.04 8.56
C ARG A 112 -16.77 0.05 9.56
N HIS A 113 -16.22 -0.34 10.72
CA HIS A 113 -15.82 0.58 11.80
C HIS A 113 -14.32 0.83 11.87
N ASP A 114 -13.55 0.21 10.98
CA ASP A 114 -12.12 0.46 10.89
C ASP A 114 -11.89 1.78 10.14
N ILE A 115 -10.89 2.53 10.59
CA ILE A 115 -10.30 3.57 9.77
C ILE A 115 -9.55 2.86 8.65
N VAL A 116 -9.92 3.09 7.40
CA VAL A 116 -9.23 2.50 6.24
C VAL A 116 -8.22 3.51 5.71
N THR A 117 -6.96 3.08 5.59
CA THR A 117 -5.88 3.88 5.01
C THR A 117 -5.27 3.12 3.86
N LEU A 118 -5.31 3.73 2.68
CA LEU A 118 -4.68 3.22 1.48
C LEU A 118 -3.37 3.96 1.23
N CYS A 119 -2.28 3.24 1.01
CA CYS A 119 -0.96 3.82 0.76
C CYS A 119 -0.13 2.96 -0.19
N GLY A 120 1.03 3.49 -0.61
CA GLY A 120 1.91 2.82 -1.55
C GLY A 120 2.01 3.60 -2.86
N ASP A 121 2.32 2.89 -3.94
CA ASP A 121 2.56 3.48 -5.25
C ASP A 121 1.41 3.16 -6.19
N PHE A 122 0.71 4.20 -6.62
CA PHE A 122 -0.43 4.12 -7.53
C PHE A 122 -0.03 4.28 -8.99
N ASN A 123 1.23 4.62 -9.31
CA ASN A 123 1.65 4.96 -10.67
C ASN A 123 0.72 5.98 -11.37
N ALA A 124 0.07 6.82 -10.56
CA ALA A 124 -0.94 7.78 -10.96
C ALA A 124 -0.30 9.15 -11.17
N LYS A 125 -0.64 9.80 -12.28
CA LYS A 125 -0.41 11.22 -12.51
C LYS A 125 -1.77 11.90 -12.46
N VAL A 126 -1.98 12.72 -11.45
CA VAL A 126 -3.26 13.42 -11.21
C VAL A 126 -3.38 14.75 -11.99
N GLY A 127 -2.35 15.12 -12.75
CA GLY A 127 -2.30 16.36 -13.52
C GLY A 127 -2.19 17.63 -12.66
N SER A 128 -1.99 18.79 -13.31
CA SER A 128 -1.96 20.10 -12.63
C SER A 128 -3.32 20.81 -12.58
N ASP A 129 -4.35 20.25 -13.22
CA ASP A 129 -5.67 20.89 -13.29
C ASP A 129 -6.47 20.67 -12.00
N ALA A 130 -6.36 21.63 -11.08
CA ALA A 130 -7.08 21.63 -9.82
C ALA A 130 -8.62 21.67 -9.98
N SER A 131 -9.17 21.97 -11.17
CA SER A 131 -10.62 21.92 -11.41
C SER A 131 -11.17 20.50 -11.37
N TYR A 132 -10.32 19.50 -11.66
CA TYR A 132 -10.72 18.10 -11.73
C TYR A 132 -10.95 17.47 -10.35
N ALA A 133 -10.18 17.88 -9.34
CA ALA A 133 -10.35 17.42 -7.96
C ALA A 133 -9.85 18.46 -6.93
N PRO A 134 -10.55 19.59 -6.75
CA PRO A 134 -10.08 20.73 -5.96
C PRO A 134 -9.89 20.43 -4.46
N ALA A 135 -10.57 19.40 -3.94
CA ALA A 135 -10.41 18.95 -2.55
C ALA A 135 -9.23 17.98 -2.34
N ILE A 136 -8.64 17.45 -3.41
CA ILE A 136 -7.63 16.38 -3.38
C ILE A 136 -6.29 16.87 -3.93
N LEU A 137 -6.32 17.74 -4.95
CA LEU A 137 -5.14 18.27 -5.62
C LEU A 137 -4.53 19.46 -4.86
N GLY A 138 -3.24 19.36 -4.55
CA GLY A 138 -2.47 20.45 -3.99
C GLY A 138 -2.07 21.50 -5.05
N ARG A 139 -1.75 22.73 -4.59
CA ARG A 139 -1.36 23.87 -5.45
C ARG A 139 -0.13 23.65 -6.35
N HIS A 140 0.60 22.56 -6.14
CA HIS A 140 1.84 22.23 -6.83
C HIS A 140 1.75 20.91 -7.60
N ALA A 141 0.55 20.43 -7.92
CA ALA A 141 0.41 19.29 -8.82
C ALA A 141 0.93 19.67 -10.21
N LEU A 142 1.64 18.75 -10.87
CA LEU A 142 2.36 18.99 -12.12
C LEU A 142 2.06 17.90 -13.14
N GLY A 143 2.12 18.28 -14.42
CA GLY A 143 2.01 17.36 -15.55
C GLY A 143 0.59 17.14 -16.03
N GLU A 144 0.45 16.22 -16.99
CA GLU A 144 -0.84 15.76 -17.49
C GLU A 144 -1.31 14.53 -16.71
N ILE A 145 -2.63 14.43 -16.57
CA ILE A 145 -3.30 13.25 -16.03
C ILE A 145 -2.96 12.01 -16.90
N ASN A 146 -2.72 10.86 -16.28
CA ASN A 146 -2.63 9.58 -17.00
C ASN A 146 -3.81 8.66 -16.63
N ASP A 147 -3.91 7.49 -17.27
CA ASP A 147 -5.05 6.57 -17.05
C ASP A 147 -5.17 6.06 -15.61
N ASN A 148 -4.06 6.07 -14.85
CA ASN A 148 -4.04 5.73 -13.43
C ASN A 148 -4.39 6.94 -12.53
N GLY A 149 -4.40 8.15 -13.09
CA GLY A 149 -4.82 9.40 -12.46
C GLY A 149 -6.35 9.51 -12.37
N ILE A 150 -6.81 10.49 -11.59
CA ILE A 150 -8.24 10.83 -11.48
C ILE A 150 -8.61 11.68 -12.67
#